data_AF-A0A357EIQ6-F1
#
_entry.id   AF-A0A357EIQ6-F1
#
_cell.length_a   1.000
_cell.length_b   1.000
_cell.length_c   1.000
_cell.angle_alpha   90.00
_cell.angle_beta   90.00
_cell.angle_gamma   90.00
#
_symmetry.space_group_name_H-M   'P 1'
#
loop_
_entity.id
_entity.type
_entity.pdbx_description
1 polymer ?
#
loop_
_entity_poly.entity_id
_entity_poly.type
_entity_poly.pdbx_seq_one_letter_code
_entity_poly.pdbx_strand_id
1 'polypeptide(L)'
;MAEETSQTRIISVGTIARVEGEGALRVTVKDGTIQDVELRIFEPPRFFEAFLQGRHYEEVPDIVARICGICPVAYQMSAVHAIEQIFGLHVDGTLRDLRRLIYCGEWIESHALHVFMLQAPDFLGYESGIAMAKDHASLVTRGLRLKKAGNAIMTLLGGRSVHPVSVKVGGFSRVPSRRELDALKNELLWARDAAVETVRWVAGFDYPEFTPDYTCV
;
A
#
# COMPACT_ATOMS: atom_id res chain seq x y z
N MET A 1 31.85 -41.93 -20.39
CA MET A 1 30.74 -40.96 -20.28
C MET A 1 30.77 -40.46 -18.86
N ALA A 2 31.17 -39.20 -18.65
CA ALA A 2 31.17 -38.61 -17.32
C ALA A 2 29.71 -38.40 -16.89
N GLU A 3 29.37 -38.91 -15.72
CA GLU A 3 28.06 -38.79 -15.10
C GLU A 3 27.89 -37.32 -14.68
N GLU A 4 27.10 -36.54 -15.44
CA GLU A 4 26.74 -35.17 -15.05
C GLU A 4 25.95 -35.24 -13.75
N THR A 5 26.61 -34.90 -12.65
CA THR A 5 26.03 -34.89 -11.32
C THR A 5 25.11 -33.69 -11.23
N SER A 6 23.81 -33.93 -11.23
CA SER A 6 22.79 -32.89 -11.07
C SER A 6 23.03 -32.10 -9.79
N GLN A 7 23.17 -30.78 -9.91
CA GLN A 7 23.45 -29.89 -8.80
C GLN A 7 22.17 -29.23 -8.32
N THR A 8 21.78 -29.51 -7.08
CA THR A 8 20.67 -28.84 -6.40
C THR A 8 21.22 -27.89 -5.34
N ARG A 9 20.78 -26.63 -5.37
CA ARG A 9 21.08 -25.61 -4.36
C ARG A 9 19.79 -25.01 -3.81
N ILE A 10 19.82 -24.64 -2.52
CA ILE A 10 18.72 -23.96 -1.84
C ILE A 10 19.19 -22.55 -1.49
N ILE A 11 18.43 -21.54 -1.90
CA ILE A 11 18.63 -20.14 -1.51
C ILE A 11 17.56 -19.80 -0.48
N SER A 12 17.97 -19.42 0.72
CA SER A 12 17.06 -19.08 1.83
C SER A 12 17.22 -17.62 2.22
N VAL A 13 16.14 -16.85 2.08
CA VAL A 13 16.01 -15.49 2.58
C VAL A 13 15.17 -15.55 3.85
N GLY A 14 15.84 -15.50 5.01
CA GLY A 14 15.17 -15.65 6.31
C GLY A 14 14.22 -14.51 6.67
N THR A 15 14.41 -13.33 6.07
CA THR A 15 13.52 -12.18 6.21
C THR A 15 13.59 -11.34 4.95
N ILE A 16 12.43 -11.09 4.34
CA ILE A 16 12.30 -10.18 3.20
C ILE A 16 12.27 -8.75 3.76
N ALA A 17 13.20 -7.92 3.30
CA ALA A 17 13.25 -6.51 3.68
C ALA A 17 12.44 -5.64 2.71
N ARG A 18 12.13 -4.40 3.13
CA ARG A 18 11.40 -3.40 2.31
C ARG A 18 10.02 -3.88 1.83
N VAL A 19 9.33 -4.66 2.66
CA VAL A 19 7.93 -5.04 2.50
C VAL A 19 7.15 -4.70 3.76
N GLU A 20 5.83 -4.72 3.68
CA GLU A 20 4.98 -4.68 4.87
C GLU A 20 4.84 -6.10 5.43
N GLY A 21 4.87 -6.22 6.75
CA GLY A 21 4.79 -7.49 7.45
C GLY A 21 6.06 -8.35 7.43
N GLU A 22 5.89 -9.61 7.81
CA GLU A 22 6.99 -10.58 7.96
C GLU A 22 6.87 -11.74 6.96
N GLY A 23 7.87 -11.85 6.09
CA GLY A 23 7.95 -12.90 5.09
C GLY A 23 9.36 -13.45 4.94
N ALA A 24 9.46 -14.72 4.53
CA ALA A 24 10.71 -15.39 4.15
C ALA A 24 10.53 -16.05 2.77
N LEU A 25 11.63 -16.21 2.05
CA LEU A 25 11.65 -16.87 0.75
C LEU A 25 12.58 -18.07 0.79
N ARG A 26 12.14 -19.19 0.22
CA ARG A 26 12.99 -20.35 -0.07
C ARG A 26 12.90 -20.68 -1.55
N VAL A 27 14.04 -20.69 -2.23
CA VAL A 27 14.13 -20.98 -3.66
C VAL A 27 14.98 -22.23 -3.86
N THR A 28 14.40 -23.24 -4.50
CA THR A 28 15.12 -24.46 -4.88
C THR A 28 15.54 -24.36 -6.34
N VAL A 29 16.84 -24.44 -6.60
CA VAL A 29 17.41 -24.37 -7.95
C VAL A 29 18.10 -25.68 -8.25
N LYS A 30 17.76 -26.30 -9.39
CA LYS A 30 18.38 -27.52 -9.89
C LYS A 30 18.93 -27.27 -11.28
N ASP A 31 20.21 -27.56 -11.48
CA ASP A 31 20.89 -27.43 -12.77
C ASP A 31 20.67 -26.04 -13.40
N GLY A 32 20.82 -25.00 -12.57
CA GLY A 32 20.61 -23.59 -12.96
C GLY A 32 19.15 -23.15 -13.11
N THR A 33 18.19 -24.07 -13.06
CA THR A 33 16.76 -23.78 -13.26
C THR A 33 16.02 -23.75 -11.92
N ILE A 34 15.18 -22.73 -11.71
CA ILE A 34 14.29 -22.64 -10.54
C ILE A 34 13.26 -23.78 -10.63
N GLN A 35 13.24 -24.65 -9.63
CA GLN A 35 12.29 -25.76 -9.53
C GLN A 35 11.10 -25.43 -8.62
N ASP A 36 11.36 -24.64 -7.57
CA ASP A 36 10.35 -24.33 -6.56
C ASP A 36 10.66 -22.99 -5.88
N VAL A 37 9.60 -22.26 -5.52
CA VAL A 37 9.66 -20.98 -4.82
C VAL A 37 8.57 -20.98 -3.74
N GLU A 38 8.99 -20.91 -2.48
CA GLU A 38 8.11 -20.89 -1.32
C GLU A 38 8.17 -19.51 -0.66
N LEU A 39 7.05 -18.79 -0.64
CA LEU A 39 6.84 -17.61 0.20
C LEU A 39 6.25 -18.05 1.54
N ARG A 40 6.96 -17.80 2.62
CA ARG A 40 6.53 -18.12 3.99
C ARG A 40 6.16 -16.84 4.72
N ILE A 41 4.88 -16.67 5.01
CA ILE A 41 4.38 -15.59 5.86
C ILE A 41 4.31 -16.13 7.29
N PHE A 42 5.10 -15.54 8.19
CA PHE A 42 5.22 -16.02 9.57
C PHE A 42 4.81 -14.97 10.60
N GLU A 43 4.07 -13.94 10.16
CA GLU A 43 3.47 -12.98 11.07
C GLU A 43 2.61 -13.67 12.13
N PRO A 44 2.69 -13.24 13.40
CA PRO A 44 1.86 -13.82 14.45
C PRO A 44 0.37 -13.61 14.11
N PRO A 45 -0.47 -14.66 14.19
CA PRO A 45 -1.88 -14.52 13.91
C PRO A 45 -2.51 -13.55 14.92
N ARG A 46 -3.11 -12.47 14.40
CA ARG A 46 -3.76 -11.43 15.21
C ARG A 46 -5.24 -11.69 15.47
N PHE A 47 -5.81 -12.70 14.80
CA PHE A 47 -7.18 -13.21 15.00
C PHE A 47 -8.27 -12.13 14.94
N PHE A 48 -8.15 -11.14 14.04
CA PHE A 48 -9.14 -10.07 13.89
C PHE A 48 -10.56 -10.63 13.64
N GLU A 49 -10.69 -11.67 12.82
CA GLU A 49 -12.00 -12.27 12.50
C GLU A 49 -12.71 -12.83 13.74
N ALA A 50 -12.00 -13.57 14.57
CA ALA A 50 -12.52 -14.08 15.84
C ALA A 50 -12.77 -12.93 16.84
N PHE A 51 -11.87 -11.95 16.89
CA PHE A 51 -11.96 -10.79 17.77
C PHE A 51 -13.16 -9.88 17.47
N LEU A 52 -13.62 -9.86 16.22
CA LEU A 52 -14.79 -9.09 15.79
C LEU A 52 -16.13 -9.74 16.16
N GLN A 53 -16.15 -11.02 16.54
CA GLN A 53 -17.40 -11.69 16.92
C GLN A 53 -18.02 -11.04 18.17
N GLY A 54 -19.31 -10.72 18.08
CA GLY A 54 -20.05 -10.07 19.16
C GLY A 54 -19.74 -8.57 19.37
N ARG A 55 -18.86 -7.97 18.56
CA ARG A 55 -18.59 -6.52 18.60
C ARG A 55 -19.74 -5.74 17.99
N HIS A 56 -19.92 -4.50 18.47
CA HIS A 56 -20.87 -3.60 17.85
C HIS A 56 -20.35 -3.13 16.49
N TYR A 57 -21.22 -3.04 15.49
CA TYR A 57 -20.83 -2.72 14.11
C TYR A 57 -20.10 -1.37 13.99
N GLU A 58 -20.40 -0.42 14.87
CA GLU A 58 -19.80 0.93 14.89
C GLU A 58 -18.30 0.91 15.26
N GLU A 59 -17.87 -0.11 16.00
CA GLU A 59 -16.47 -0.26 16.42
C GLU A 59 -15.62 -0.92 15.32
N VAL A 60 -16.25 -1.65 14.40
CA VAL A 60 -15.57 -2.48 13.40
C VAL A 60 -14.61 -1.68 12.52
N PRO A 61 -14.99 -0.53 11.91
CA PRO A 61 -14.07 0.24 11.08
C PRO A 61 -12.83 0.71 11.85
N ASP A 62 -13.00 1.07 13.11
CA ASP A 62 -11.86 1.45 13.94
C ASP A 62 -10.96 0.23 14.23
N ILE A 63 -11.52 -0.94 14.56
CA ILE A 63 -10.76 -2.15 14.83
C ILE A 63 -9.95 -2.58 13.60
N VAL A 64 -10.61 -2.77 12.44
CA VAL A 64 -9.98 -3.33 11.24
C VAL A 64 -8.93 -2.42 10.61
N ALA A 65 -8.98 -1.11 10.88
CA ALA A 65 -7.92 -0.19 10.46
C ALA A 65 -6.55 -0.55 11.04
N ARG A 66 -6.48 -1.38 12.10
CA ARG A 66 -5.22 -1.82 12.74
C ARG A 66 -4.67 -3.12 12.12
N ILE A 67 -5.32 -3.65 11.07
CA ILE A 67 -4.79 -4.80 10.33
C ILE A 67 -3.52 -4.41 9.56
N CYS A 68 -3.45 -3.20 9.01
CA CYS A 68 -2.24 -2.72 8.33
C CYS A 68 -2.04 -1.23 8.58
N GLY A 69 -0.78 -0.83 8.82
CA GLY A 69 -0.41 0.57 9.00
C GLY A 69 -0.31 1.38 7.71
N ILE A 70 -0.20 0.71 6.55
CA ILE A 70 -0.05 1.34 5.23
C ILE A 70 -1.39 1.42 4.49
N CYS A 71 -2.24 0.39 4.59
CA CYS A 71 -3.55 0.36 3.91
C CYS A 71 -4.79 0.31 4.84
N PRO A 72 -4.88 1.13 5.90
CA PRO A 72 -6.00 1.08 6.83
C PRO A 72 -7.36 1.40 6.20
N VAL A 73 -7.42 2.30 5.21
CA VAL A 73 -8.66 2.71 4.54
C VAL A 73 -9.22 1.59 3.69
N ALA A 74 -8.39 0.76 3.06
CA ALA A 74 -8.83 -0.45 2.38
C ALA A 74 -9.67 -1.35 3.31
N TYR A 75 -9.18 -1.61 4.53
CA TYR A 75 -9.91 -2.40 5.53
C TYR A 75 -11.17 -1.69 6.03
N GLN A 76 -11.07 -0.39 6.32
CA GLN A 76 -12.21 0.40 6.80
C GLN A 76 -13.35 0.44 5.79
N MET A 77 -13.03 0.76 4.54
CA MET A 77 -14.03 0.86 3.49
C MET A 77 -14.63 -0.49 3.15
N SER A 78 -13.83 -1.56 3.16
CA SER A 78 -14.34 -2.92 2.97
C SER A 78 -15.35 -3.29 4.06
N ALA A 79 -15.01 -3.06 5.34
CA ALA A 79 -15.91 -3.33 6.45
C ALA A 79 -17.18 -2.45 6.40
N VAL A 80 -17.02 -1.15 6.12
CA VAL A 80 -18.16 -0.23 6.02
C VAL A 80 -19.10 -0.60 4.88
N HIS A 81 -18.58 -0.91 3.70
CA HIS A 81 -19.44 -1.34 2.58
C HIS A 81 -20.17 -2.66 2.91
N ALA A 82 -19.51 -3.61 3.56
CA ALA A 82 -20.15 -4.86 3.97
C ALA A 82 -21.29 -4.61 4.98
N ILE A 83 -21.07 -3.76 5.99
CA ILE A 83 -22.10 -3.42 6.98
C ILE A 83 -23.25 -2.62 6.36
N GLU A 84 -22.96 -1.69 5.45
CA GLU A 84 -23.97 -0.92 4.74
C GLU A 84 -24.85 -1.81 3.87
N GLN A 85 -24.24 -2.78 3.19
CA GLN A 85 -24.98 -3.77 2.42
C GLN A 85 -25.93 -4.59 3.32
N ILE A 86 -25.47 -4.99 4.52
CA ILE A 86 -26.31 -5.70 5.51
C ILE A 86 -27.51 -4.85 5.94
N PHE A 87 -27.32 -3.54 6.12
CA PHE A 87 -28.39 -2.62 6.51
C PHE A 87 -29.22 -2.07 5.34
N GLY A 88 -28.91 -2.46 4.10
CA GLY A 88 -29.57 -1.90 2.91
C GLY A 88 -29.33 -0.39 2.72
N LEU A 89 -28.21 0.13 3.24
CA LEU A 89 -27.82 1.52 3.10
C LEU A 89 -27.08 1.75 1.77
N HIS A 90 -27.40 2.85 1.11
CA HIS A 90 -26.70 3.28 -0.10
C HIS A 90 -26.12 4.68 0.09
N VAL A 91 -24.83 4.85 -0.19
CA VAL A 91 -24.11 6.12 -0.02
C VAL A 91 -23.71 6.65 -1.38
N ASP A 92 -24.35 7.75 -1.78
CA ASP A 92 -24.24 8.35 -3.10
C ASP A 92 -23.75 9.82 -3.06
N GLY A 93 -23.58 10.39 -4.26
CA GLY A 93 -23.26 11.78 -4.48
C GLY A 93 -21.97 12.20 -3.77
N THR A 94 -21.98 13.38 -3.17
CA THR A 94 -20.79 13.97 -2.56
C THR A 94 -20.17 13.09 -1.47
N LEU A 95 -20.97 12.32 -0.70
CA LEU A 95 -20.41 11.43 0.32
C LEU A 95 -19.64 10.26 -0.32
N ARG A 96 -20.11 9.74 -1.45
CA ARG A 96 -19.38 8.74 -2.23
C ARG A 96 -18.08 9.31 -2.80
N ASP A 97 -18.11 10.54 -3.28
CA ASP A 97 -16.91 11.22 -3.79
C ASP A 97 -15.87 11.44 -2.69
N LEU A 98 -16.29 11.80 -1.47
CA LEU A 98 -15.39 11.91 -0.32
C LEU A 98 -14.79 10.55 0.09
N ARG A 99 -15.56 9.46 -0.01
CA ARG A 99 -15.04 8.09 0.20
C ARG A 99 -14.00 7.70 -0.84
N ARG A 100 -14.25 8.05 -2.10
CA ARG A 100 -13.26 7.85 -3.17
C ARG A 100 -12.01 8.69 -2.90
N LEU A 101 -12.18 9.94 -2.48
CA LEU A 101 -11.07 10.85 -2.23
C LEU A 101 -10.15 10.35 -1.11
N ILE A 102 -10.69 9.88 0.02
CA ILE A 102 -9.84 9.30 1.09
C ILE A 102 -9.10 8.04 0.61
N TYR A 103 -9.74 7.19 -0.20
CA TYR A 103 -9.09 6.03 -0.82
C TYR A 103 -7.94 6.43 -1.76
N CYS A 104 -8.15 7.48 -2.57
CA CYS A 104 -7.09 8.03 -3.40
C CYS A 104 -5.94 8.61 -2.57
N GLY A 105 -6.24 9.18 -1.39
CA GLY A 105 -5.23 9.62 -0.43
C GLY A 105 -4.30 8.49 0.01
N GLU A 106 -4.88 7.34 0.38
CA GLU A 106 -4.14 6.11 0.72
C GLU A 106 -3.33 5.60 -0.48
N TRP A 107 -3.91 5.55 -1.68
CA TRP A 107 -3.19 5.10 -2.87
C TRP A 107 -1.97 5.97 -3.19
N ILE A 108 -2.13 7.30 -3.17
CA ILE A 108 -1.02 8.22 -3.44
C ILE A 108 0.09 8.02 -2.40
N GLU A 109 -0.27 7.92 -1.12
CA GLU A 109 0.66 7.69 -0.02
C GLU A 109 1.41 6.37 -0.18
N SER A 110 0.66 5.28 -0.33
CA SER A 110 1.17 3.92 -0.36
C SER A 110 2.03 3.67 -1.60
N HIS A 111 1.57 4.11 -2.79
CA HIS A 111 2.33 3.93 -4.02
C HIS A 111 3.59 4.79 -4.04
N ALA A 112 3.54 6.02 -3.54
CA ALA A 112 4.75 6.84 -3.42
C ALA A 112 5.76 6.23 -2.45
N LEU A 113 5.30 5.69 -1.32
CA LEU A 113 6.16 4.96 -0.39
C LEU A 113 6.79 3.74 -1.07
N HIS A 114 5.97 2.91 -1.73
CA HIS A 114 6.42 1.70 -2.41
C HIS A 114 7.46 2.02 -3.49
N VAL A 115 7.14 2.90 -4.43
CA VAL A 115 8.04 3.23 -5.55
C VAL A 115 9.37 3.78 -5.05
N PHE A 116 9.36 4.79 -4.18
CA PHE A 116 10.59 5.53 -3.85
C PHE A 116 11.41 4.91 -2.72
N MET A 117 10.77 4.30 -1.72
CA MET A 117 11.47 3.80 -0.53
C MET A 117 11.67 2.29 -0.56
N LEU A 118 10.79 1.56 -1.25
CA LEU A 118 10.82 0.10 -1.26
C LEU A 118 11.43 -0.43 -2.56
N GLN A 119 10.92 -0.05 -3.72
CA GLN A 119 11.25 -0.70 -5.00
C GLN A 119 12.42 -0.05 -5.76
N ALA A 120 12.43 1.28 -5.92
CA ALA A 120 13.48 1.97 -6.69
C ALA A 120 14.93 1.67 -6.25
N PRO A 121 15.24 1.46 -4.95
CA PRO A 121 16.59 1.08 -4.54
C PRO A 121 17.09 -0.19 -5.23
N ASP A 122 16.23 -1.20 -5.48
CA ASP A 122 16.64 -2.42 -6.20
C ASP A 122 17.09 -2.13 -7.63
N PHE A 123 16.28 -1.36 -8.36
CA PHE A 123 16.56 -1.01 -9.76
C PHE A 123 17.81 -0.13 -9.92
N LEU A 124 18.15 0.63 -8.88
CA LEU A 124 19.29 1.54 -8.90
C LEU A 124 20.52 0.99 -8.15
N GLY A 125 20.46 -0.24 -7.63
CA GLY A 125 21.58 -0.90 -6.97
C GLY A 125 21.91 -0.37 -5.56
N TYR A 126 20.91 0.14 -4.83
CA TYR A 126 21.04 0.63 -3.47
C TYR A 126 20.40 -0.31 -2.43
N GLU A 127 21.02 -0.42 -1.26
CA GLU A 127 20.51 -1.24 -0.15
C GLU A 127 19.20 -0.71 0.45
N SER A 128 18.94 0.59 0.34
CA SER A 128 17.75 1.24 0.91
C SER A 128 17.46 2.59 0.26
N GLY A 129 16.24 3.09 0.44
CA GLY A 129 15.87 4.45 0.03
C GLY A 129 16.73 5.55 0.71
N ILE A 130 17.26 5.29 1.90
CA ILE A 130 18.16 6.21 2.61
C ILE A 130 19.55 6.24 1.95
N ALA A 131 20.09 5.08 1.58
CA ALA A 131 21.34 5.01 0.84
C ALA A 131 21.21 5.70 -0.52
N MET A 132 20.11 5.42 -1.23
CA MET A 132 19.76 6.07 -2.50
C MET A 132 19.64 7.59 -2.37
N ALA A 133 19.15 8.11 -1.23
CA ALA A 133 18.99 9.55 -1.02
C ALA A 133 20.31 10.33 -1.02
N LYS A 134 21.46 9.69 -0.80
CA LYS A 134 22.77 10.35 -0.84
C LYS A 134 23.09 10.87 -2.23
N ASP A 135 22.75 10.10 -3.25
CA ASP A 135 23.03 10.42 -4.66
C ASP A 135 21.79 10.96 -5.38
N HIS A 136 20.60 10.57 -4.93
CA HIS A 136 19.30 10.89 -5.54
C HIS A 136 18.36 11.66 -4.60
N ALA A 137 18.91 12.61 -3.82
CA ALA A 137 18.17 13.37 -2.82
C ALA A 137 16.88 14.03 -3.35
N SER A 138 16.92 14.58 -4.57
CA SER A 138 15.77 15.24 -5.20
C SER A 138 14.63 14.27 -5.53
N LEU A 139 14.96 13.06 -5.98
CA LEU A 139 13.98 12.00 -6.27
C LEU A 139 13.33 11.51 -4.99
N VAL A 140 14.11 11.21 -3.95
CA VAL A 140 13.58 10.79 -2.65
C VAL A 140 12.70 11.87 -2.03
N THR A 141 13.14 13.14 -2.10
CA THR A 141 12.36 14.28 -1.60
C THR A 141 11.02 14.43 -2.33
N ARG A 142 11.01 14.24 -3.66
CA ARG A 142 9.78 14.22 -4.46
C ARG A 142 8.84 13.10 -4.01
N GLY A 143 9.35 11.89 -3.84
CA GLY A 143 8.57 10.75 -3.35
C GLY A 143 7.96 11.00 -1.98
N LEU A 144 8.74 11.52 -1.03
CA LEU A 144 8.26 11.87 0.30
C LEU A 144 7.21 12.99 0.28
N ARG A 145 7.34 13.96 -0.65
CA ARG A 145 6.32 15.01 -0.82
C ARG A 145 5.04 14.48 -1.47
N LEU A 146 5.13 13.60 -2.47
CA LEU A 146 3.99 12.87 -3.02
C LEU A 146 3.25 12.10 -1.92
N LYS A 147 4.00 11.34 -1.11
CA LYS A 147 3.48 10.62 0.05
C LYS A 147 2.75 11.58 1.02
N LYS A 148 3.34 12.75 1.28
CA LYS A 148 2.75 13.79 2.14
C LYS A 148 1.46 14.36 1.56
N ALA A 149 1.34 14.48 0.23
CA ALA A 149 0.10 14.93 -0.42
C ALA A 149 -1.05 13.94 -0.20
N GLY A 150 -0.79 12.63 -0.34
CA GLY A 150 -1.74 11.58 0.02
C GLY A 150 -2.15 11.63 1.49
N ASN A 151 -1.15 11.74 2.38
CA ASN A 151 -1.36 11.91 3.82
C ASN A 151 -2.20 13.16 4.18
N ALA A 152 -2.11 14.23 3.41
CA ALA A 152 -2.88 15.46 3.65
C ALA A 152 -4.37 15.23 3.39
N ILE A 153 -4.72 14.47 2.34
CA ILE A 153 -6.10 14.02 2.09
C ILE A 153 -6.58 13.15 3.26
N MET A 154 -5.77 12.15 3.63
CA MET A 154 -6.08 11.22 4.72
C MET A 154 -6.28 11.94 6.06
N THR A 155 -5.46 12.95 6.35
CA THR A 155 -5.60 13.75 7.57
C THR A 155 -6.86 14.61 7.55
N LEU A 156 -7.15 15.28 6.43
CA LEU A 156 -8.32 16.15 6.31
C LEU A 156 -9.62 15.38 6.45
N LEU A 157 -9.75 14.25 5.74
CA LEU A 157 -10.96 13.45 5.75
C LEU A 157 -11.00 12.52 6.95
N GLY A 158 -9.88 11.87 7.27
CA GLY A 158 -9.72 10.80 8.25
C GLY A 158 -9.45 11.25 9.68
N GLY A 159 -9.13 12.53 9.89
CA GLY A 159 -8.67 13.09 11.16
C GLY A 159 -7.19 12.80 11.48
N ARG A 160 -6.61 11.76 10.87
CA ARG A 160 -5.19 11.40 10.95
C ARG A 160 -4.77 10.59 9.72
N SER A 161 -3.49 10.63 9.39
CA SER A 161 -2.96 9.98 8.19
C SER A 161 -2.82 8.45 8.30
N VAL A 162 -2.69 7.93 9.52
CA VAL A 162 -2.60 6.48 9.78
C VAL A 162 -3.75 6.07 10.68
N HIS A 163 -4.39 4.97 10.33
CA HIS A 163 -5.61 4.44 10.98
C HIS A 163 -6.74 5.49 11.11
N PRO A 164 -7.24 6.13 10.05
CA PRO A 164 -8.31 7.15 10.14
C PRO A 164 -9.46 6.80 11.10
N VAL A 165 -10.07 7.80 11.74
CA VAL A 165 -11.11 7.59 12.77
C VAL A 165 -12.47 8.17 12.39
N SER A 166 -12.52 8.91 11.28
CA SER A 166 -13.74 9.60 10.86
C SER A 166 -14.67 8.74 10.00
N VAL A 167 -14.17 7.68 9.38
CA VAL A 167 -14.98 6.80 8.52
C VAL A 167 -16.01 6.08 9.38
N LYS A 168 -17.29 6.17 9.00
CA LYS A 168 -18.41 5.54 9.71
C LYS A 168 -19.37 4.88 8.73
N VAL A 169 -20.15 3.93 9.22
CA VAL A 169 -21.30 3.40 8.48
C VAL A 169 -22.24 4.55 8.17
N GLY A 170 -22.64 4.69 6.91
CA GLY A 170 -23.45 5.79 6.41
C GLY A 170 -22.67 7.07 6.04
N GLY A 171 -21.36 7.16 6.29
CA GLY A 171 -20.57 8.32 5.86
C GLY A 171 -19.32 8.59 6.68
N PHE A 172 -19.27 9.78 7.30
CA PHE A 172 -18.15 10.24 8.12
C PHE A 172 -18.68 10.88 9.41
N SER A 173 -17.91 10.83 10.49
CA SER A 173 -18.20 11.60 11.72
C SER A 173 -18.12 13.11 11.49
N ARG A 174 -17.31 13.55 10.52
CA ARG A 174 -17.19 14.93 10.07
C ARG A 174 -16.80 14.95 8.59
N VAL A 175 -17.42 15.82 7.82
CA VAL A 175 -17.01 16.13 6.45
C VAL A 175 -16.27 17.48 6.41
N PRO A 176 -15.28 17.64 5.52
CA PRO A 176 -14.54 18.89 5.40
C PRO A 176 -15.40 19.98 4.73
N SER A 177 -15.14 21.23 5.10
CA SER A 177 -15.68 22.38 4.38
C SER A 177 -14.99 22.55 3.02
N ARG A 178 -15.66 23.27 2.10
CA ARG A 178 -15.09 23.60 0.80
C ARG A 178 -13.74 24.32 0.90
N ARG A 179 -13.61 25.26 1.85
CA ARG A 179 -12.36 26.00 2.09
C ARG A 179 -11.20 25.08 2.47
N GLU A 180 -11.47 24.05 3.28
CA GLU A 180 -10.45 23.07 3.67
C GLU A 180 -10.05 22.17 2.49
N LEU A 181 -10.98 21.80 1.63
CA LEU A 181 -10.69 21.07 0.39
C LEU A 181 -9.88 21.94 -0.58
N ASP A 182 -10.28 23.20 -0.77
CA ASP A 182 -9.59 24.15 -1.65
C ASP A 182 -8.14 24.39 -1.20
N ALA A 183 -7.85 24.30 0.10
CA ALA A 183 -6.50 24.41 0.64
C ALA A 183 -5.55 23.29 0.17
N LEU A 184 -6.08 22.11 -0.22
CA LEU A 184 -5.27 21.01 -0.76
C LEU A 184 -4.98 21.19 -2.25
N LYS A 185 -5.74 22.02 -2.97
CA LYS A 185 -5.76 22.06 -4.44
C LYS A 185 -4.37 22.24 -5.06
N ASN A 186 -3.59 23.22 -4.60
CA ASN A 186 -2.28 23.51 -5.18
C ASN A 186 -1.30 22.35 -4.97
N GLU A 187 -1.34 21.73 -3.79
CA GLU A 187 -0.48 20.58 -3.50
C GLU A 187 -0.89 19.36 -4.33
N LEU A 188 -2.20 19.14 -4.54
CA LEU A 188 -2.70 18.04 -5.36
C LEU A 188 -2.42 18.24 -6.86
N LEU A 189 -2.47 19.47 -7.36
CA LEU A 189 -2.05 19.79 -8.73
C LEU A 189 -0.56 19.51 -8.93
N TRP A 190 0.27 19.93 -7.97
CA TRP A 190 1.69 19.57 -7.98
C TRP A 190 1.88 18.06 -7.91
N ALA A 191 1.15 17.36 -7.02
CA ALA A 191 1.27 15.92 -6.84
C ALA A 191 0.89 15.14 -8.10
N ARG A 192 -0.15 15.59 -8.83
CA ARG A 192 -0.52 15.03 -10.13
C ARG A 192 0.65 15.11 -11.11
N ASP A 193 1.24 16.29 -11.26
CA ASP A 193 2.32 16.49 -12.22
C ASP A 193 3.58 15.71 -11.82
N ALA A 194 3.91 15.70 -10.53
CA ALA A 194 4.99 14.89 -9.98
C ALA A 194 4.75 13.39 -10.16
N ALA A 195 3.50 12.90 -10.03
CA ALA A 195 3.17 11.50 -10.27
C ALA A 195 3.37 11.11 -11.74
N VAL A 196 3.02 11.98 -12.69
CA VAL A 196 3.29 11.76 -14.13
C VAL A 196 4.80 11.67 -14.38
N GLU A 197 5.58 12.54 -13.76
CA GLU A 197 7.05 12.46 -13.86
C GLU A 197 7.60 11.18 -13.21
N THR A 198 7.05 10.74 -12.07
CA THR A 198 7.40 9.47 -11.45
C THR A 198 7.15 8.31 -12.40
N VAL A 199 5.99 8.26 -13.06
CA VAL A 199 5.65 7.22 -14.06
C VAL A 199 6.68 7.20 -15.18
N ARG A 200 7.03 8.37 -15.73
CA ARG A 200 8.05 8.47 -16.80
C ARG A 200 9.43 7.99 -16.33
N TRP A 201 9.79 8.28 -15.09
CA TRP A 201 11.06 7.85 -14.51
C TRP A 201 11.10 6.33 -14.30
N VAL A 202 10.09 5.75 -13.65
CA VAL A 202 10.06 4.30 -13.41
C VAL A 202 9.92 3.51 -14.72
N ALA A 203 9.23 4.04 -15.72
CA ALA A 203 9.15 3.41 -17.05
C ALA A 203 10.52 3.26 -17.76
N GLY A 204 11.56 3.97 -17.29
CA GLY A 204 12.93 3.82 -17.77
C GLY A 204 13.75 2.75 -17.03
N PHE A 205 13.18 2.06 -16.04
CA PHE A 205 13.86 0.99 -15.34
C PHE A 205 13.92 -0.30 -16.16
N ASP A 206 14.93 -1.11 -15.89
CA ASP A 206 15.12 -2.42 -16.53
C ASP A 206 14.22 -3.46 -15.88
N TYR A 207 13.03 -3.67 -16.45
CA TYR A 207 12.09 -4.69 -16.01
C TYR A 207 12.31 -5.99 -16.78
N PRO A 208 12.26 -7.16 -16.11
CA PRO A 208 12.25 -8.43 -16.81
C PRO A 208 10.99 -8.53 -17.69
N GLU A 209 11.11 -9.19 -18.83
CA GLU A 209 9.97 -9.50 -19.71
C GLU A 209 9.07 -10.53 -19.01
N PHE A 210 8.13 -10.04 -18.21
CA PHE A 210 7.23 -10.85 -17.40
C PHE A 210 5.83 -10.27 -17.47
N THR A 211 4.91 -11.03 -18.07
CA THR A 211 3.48 -10.69 -18.12
C THR A 211 2.69 -11.84 -17.48
N PRO A 212 2.38 -11.75 -16.17
CA PRO A 212 1.47 -12.70 -15.56
C PRO A 212 0.02 -12.34 -15.91
N ASP A 213 -0.87 -13.32 -15.81
CA ASP A 213 -2.31 -13.06 -15.84
C ASP A 213 -2.69 -12.34 -14.53
N TYR A 214 -2.97 -11.05 -14.60
CA TYR A 214 -3.38 -10.25 -13.45
C TYR A 214 -4.90 -10.28 -13.31
N THR A 215 -5.39 -10.83 -12.20
CA THR A 215 -6.74 -10.49 -11.73
C THR A 215 -6.68 -9.12 -11.05
N CYS A 216 -6.90 -8.05 -11.81
CA CYS A 216 -7.13 -6.72 -11.23
C CYS A 216 -8.51 -6.73 -10.55
N VAL A 217 -8.53 -6.86 -9.22
CA VAL A 217 -9.73 -6.71 -8.36
C VAL A 217 -9.94 -5.26 -7.95
#